data_AF-A0A7S0M2R8-F1
#
_entry.id   AF-A0A7S0M2R8-F1
#
_cell.length_a   1.000
_cell.length_b   1.000
_cell.length_c   1.000
_cell.angle_alpha   90.00
_cell.angle_beta   90.00
_cell.angle_gamma   90.00
#
_symmetry.space_group_name_H-M   'P 1'
#
loop_
_entity.id
_entity.type
_entity.pdbx_description
1 polymer ?
#
loop_
_entity_poly.entity_id
_entity_poly.type
_entity_poly.pdbx_seq_one_letter_code
_entity_poly.pdbx_strand_id
1 'polypeptide(L)'
;CGAWGCLEQFTNLEVRVLSVCAQQITTLFAAIREKRLEFVFSDGEQVYMDNKVGLFMTRDEHDTASQFDLRRTPSICNAFRTFAISEADTYAVIYVSLVSFGFRVQDAASTANKIKMLYMFCEHRLSKQAHYHFRLKNISNVLHALRSLRLKSSSSGENADLNTIVVTVLRQVNILQLVPEDVSIFMSLLAELFPGLSNGIGSRASD
;
A
#
# COMPACT_ATOMS: atom_id res chain seq x y z
N CYS A 1 -31.03 6.09 0.62
CA CYS A 1 -30.31 4.80 0.78
C CYS A 1 -29.11 5.03 1.69
N GLY A 2 -28.89 4.18 2.69
CA GLY A 2 -27.70 4.21 3.53
C GLY A 2 -26.51 3.63 2.77
N ALA A 3 -25.42 4.40 2.70
CA ALA A 3 -24.19 4.01 2.01
C ALA A 3 -22.97 4.39 2.85
N TRP A 4 -21.84 3.74 2.60
CA TRP A 4 -20.57 4.02 3.26
C TRP A 4 -19.64 4.68 2.24
N GLY A 5 -19.17 5.88 2.55
CA GLY A 5 -18.28 6.66 1.71
C GLY A 5 -16.91 6.85 2.37
N CYS A 6 -15.85 6.74 1.58
CA CYS A 6 -14.49 7.12 1.98
C CYS A 6 -14.04 8.31 1.14
N LEU A 7 -13.77 9.44 1.80
CA LEU A 7 -13.25 10.66 1.19
C LEU A 7 -11.73 10.54 1.12
N GLU A 8 -11.22 10.13 -0.04
CA GLU A 8 -9.77 10.08 -0.34
C GLU A 8 -9.30 11.41 -0.94
N GLN A 9 -8.08 11.85 -0.60
CA GLN A 9 -7.48 13.10 -1.10
C GLN A 9 -8.34 14.34 -0.83
N PHE A 10 -9.23 14.28 0.17
CA PHE A 10 -10.18 15.34 0.48
C PHE A 10 -9.48 16.68 0.78
N THR A 11 -8.24 16.61 1.26
CA THR A 11 -7.38 17.75 1.56
C THR A 11 -6.86 18.50 0.33
N ASN A 12 -7.03 17.96 -0.89
CA ASN A 12 -6.63 18.63 -2.13
C ASN A 12 -7.73 19.56 -2.70
N LEU A 13 -8.86 19.68 -2.00
CA LEU A 13 -9.95 20.57 -2.37
C LEU A 13 -9.67 21.99 -1.89
N GLU A 14 -10.21 22.97 -2.62
CA GLU A 14 -10.12 24.38 -2.21
C GLU A 14 -10.77 24.58 -0.83
N VAL A 15 -10.14 25.40 0.02
CA VAL A 15 -10.60 25.70 1.39
C VAL A 15 -12.07 26.10 1.47
N ARG A 16 -12.58 26.82 0.45
CA ARG A 16 -14.01 27.21 0.38
C ARG A 16 -14.93 26.00 0.28
N VAL A 17 -14.57 25.04 -0.57
CA VAL A 17 -15.33 23.79 -0.77
C VAL A 17 -15.25 22.95 0.50
N LEU A 18 -14.07 22.85 1.12
CA LEU A 18 -13.87 22.14 2.39
C LEU A 18 -14.79 22.67 3.50
N SER A 19 -14.93 23.99 3.62
CA SER A 19 -15.80 24.59 4.64
C SER A 19 -17.28 24.26 4.43
N VAL A 20 -17.76 24.28 3.19
CA VAL A 20 -19.16 23.92 2.87
C VAL A 20 -19.39 22.44 3.14
N CYS A 21 -18.48 21.57 2.70
CA CYS A 21 -18.59 20.14 2.98
C CYS A 21 -18.54 19.86 4.49
N ALA A 22 -17.68 20.54 5.26
CA ALA A 22 -17.62 20.39 6.72
C ALA A 22 -18.96 20.72 7.39
N GLN A 23 -19.64 21.77 6.93
CA GLN A 23 -20.96 22.14 7.42
C GLN A 23 -22.00 21.06 7.08
N GLN A 24 -22.04 20.57 5.84
CA GLN A 24 -22.96 19.51 5.42
C GLN A 24 -22.72 18.21 6.20
N ILE A 25 -21.46 17.81 6.39
CA ILE A 25 -21.08 16.63 7.18
C ILE A 25 -21.50 16.77 8.64
N THR A 26 -21.32 17.96 9.23
CA THR A 26 -21.73 18.24 10.61
C THR A 26 -23.24 18.12 10.78
N THR A 27 -24.03 18.66 9.83
CA THR A 27 -25.49 18.51 9.81
C THR A 27 -25.90 17.05 9.74
N LEU A 28 -25.28 16.27 8.85
CA LEU A 28 -25.53 14.83 8.73
C LEU A 28 -25.23 14.08 10.04
N PHE A 29 -24.05 14.32 10.64
CA PHE A 29 -23.66 13.66 11.88
C PHE A 29 -24.53 14.06 13.08
N ALA A 30 -25.02 15.30 13.12
CA ALA A 30 -25.99 15.72 14.12
C ALA A 30 -27.32 14.95 13.97
N ALA A 31 -27.82 14.82 12.74
CA ALA A 31 -29.04 14.05 12.46
C ALA A 31 -28.91 12.56 12.84
N ILE A 32 -27.75 11.94 12.55
CA ILE A 32 -27.42 10.57 12.99
C ILE A 32 -27.45 10.46 14.51
N ARG A 33 -26.75 11.38 15.21
CA ARG A 33 -26.62 11.37 16.67
C ARG A 33 -27.98 11.50 17.36
N GLU A 34 -28.85 12.33 16.80
CA GLU A 34 -30.20 12.59 17.30
C GLU A 34 -31.23 11.56 16.82
N LYS A 35 -30.83 10.60 15.96
CA LYS A 35 -31.70 9.56 15.38
C LYS A 35 -32.92 10.13 14.68
N ARG A 36 -32.75 11.26 13.97
CA ARG A 36 -33.84 11.88 13.21
C ARG A 36 -34.26 10.97 12.03
N LEU A 37 -35.53 11.03 11.65
CA LEU A 37 -36.06 10.36 10.45
C LEU A 37 -35.83 11.17 9.18
N GLU A 38 -35.64 12.47 9.33
CA GLU A 38 -35.42 13.44 8.27
C GLU A 38 -34.57 14.60 8.79
N PHE A 39 -33.85 15.25 7.90
CA PHE A 39 -33.08 16.45 8.20
C PHE A 39 -33.02 17.35 6.98
N VAL A 40 -32.60 18.59 7.19
CA VAL A 40 -32.50 19.61 6.14
C VAL A 40 -31.05 20.07 6.05
N PHE A 41 -30.48 20.08 4.86
CA PHE A 41 -29.14 20.61 4.60
C PHE A 41 -29.12 22.14 4.63
N SER A 42 -27.93 22.74 4.67
CA SER A 42 -27.76 24.19 4.73
C SER A 42 -28.23 24.94 3.48
N ASP A 43 -28.38 24.24 2.36
CA ASP A 43 -28.97 24.74 1.11
C ASP A 43 -30.51 24.62 1.07
N GLY A 44 -31.12 24.06 2.11
CA GLY A 44 -32.57 23.88 2.22
C GLY A 44 -33.10 22.55 1.70
N GLU A 45 -32.24 21.64 1.23
CA GLU A 45 -32.68 20.33 0.75
C GLU A 45 -33.12 19.44 1.92
N GLN A 46 -34.37 18.97 1.90
CA GLN A 46 -34.91 18.03 2.89
C GLN A 46 -34.68 16.60 2.42
N VAL A 47 -34.03 15.80 3.28
CA VAL A 47 -33.62 14.43 2.94
C VAL A 47 -34.05 13.46 4.05
N TYR A 48 -34.59 12.31 3.63
CA TYR A 48 -34.88 11.20 4.54
C TYR A 48 -33.59 10.58 5.06
N MET A 49 -33.53 10.36 6.37
CA MET A 49 -32.35 9.84 7.04
C MET A 49 -32.31 8.31 7.01
N ASP A 50 -31.19 7.74 6.59
CA ASP A 50 -30.89 6.31 6.75
C ASP A 50 -29.74 6.13 7.73
N ASN A 51 -30.03 5.60 8.92
CA ASN A 51 -29.05 5.40 9.99
C ASN A 51 -27.94 4.38 9.65
N LYS A 52 -27.98 3.75 8.48
CA LYS A 52 -26.91 2.87 7.98
C LYS A 52 -25.81 3.63 7.22
N VAL A 53 -25.87 4.96 7.16
CA VAL A 53 -24.83 5.78 6.52
C VAL A 53 -23.52 5.76 7.33
N GLY A 54 -22.39 5.74 6.62
CA GLY A 54 -21.05 5.83 7.20
C GLY A 54 -20.16 6.75 6.36
N LEU A 55 -19.35 7.58 7.01
CA LEU A 55 -18.42 8.47 6.31
C LEU A 55 -17.04 8.36 6.95
N PHE A 56 -16.05 8.17 6.09
CA PHE A 56 -14.64 8.06 6.44
C PHE A 56 -13.86 9.09 5.64
N MET A 57 -12.72 9.53 6.18
CA MET A 57 -11.81 10.43 5.49
C MET A 57 -10.39 9.90 5.70
N THR A 58 -9.62 9.81 4.63
CA THR A 58 -8.19 9.51 4.69
C THR A 58 -7.39 10.77 4.42
N ARG A 59 -6.32 10.96 5.19
CA ARG A 59 -5.37 12.06 4.99
C ARG A 59 -3.96 11.52 5.12
N ASP A 60 -3.06 12.02 4.27
CA ASP A 60 -1.64 11.80 4.43
C ASP A 60 -1.07 12.91 5.32
N GLU A 61 -0.56 12.54 6.50
CA GLU A 61 0.06 13.51 7.41
C GLU A 61 1.42 14.01 6.90
N HIS A 62 2.06 13.32 5.96
CA HIS A 62 3.34 13.71 5.40
C HIS A 62 3.23 14.69 4.24
N ASP A 63 2.02 14.88 3.69
CA ASP A 63 1.77 15.86 2.66
C ASP A 63 1.65 17.28 3.26
N THR A 64 2.57 18.16 2.90
CA THR A 64 2.61 19.54 3.40
C THR A 64 1.40 20.36 2.94
N ALA A 65 0.84 20.07 1.75
CA ALA A 65 -0.33 20.76 1.23
C ALA A 65 -1.56 20.41 2.08
N SER A 66 -1.75 19.12 2.34
CA SER A 66 -2.85 18.61 3.15
C SER A 66 -2.87 19.21 4.56
N GLN A 67 -1.70 19.34 5.20
CA GLN A 67 -1.59 19.93 6.53
C GLN A 67 -1.92 21.43 6.55
N PHE A 68 -1.55 22.17 5.50
CA PHE A 68 -1.81 23.60 5.42
C PHE A 68 -3.30 23.88 5.34
N ASP A 69 -4.03 23.16 4.48
CA ASP A 69 -5.46 23.39 4.28
C ASP A 69 -6.30 22.93 5.48
N LEU A 70 -5.94 21.84 6.16
CA LEU A 70 -6.60 21.39 7.39
C LEU A 70 -6.47 22.40 8.54
N ARG A 71 -5.31 23.06 8.68
CA ARG A 71 -5.14 24.15 9.67
C ARG A 71 -6.10 25.32 9.43
N ARG A 72 -6.56 25.50 8.20
CA ARG A 72 -7.50 26.57 7.82
C ARG A 72 -8.97 26.17 7.98
N THR A 73 -9.27 24.89 8.23
CA THR A 73 -10.64 24.41 8.45
C THR A 73 -10.68 23.41 9.62
N PRO A 74 -10.49 23.86 10.88
CA PRO A 74 -10.50 22.96 12.04
C PRO A 74 -11.84 22.23 12.24
N SER A 75 -12.93 22.82 11.71
CA SER A 75 -14.30 22.29 11.78
C SER A 75 -14.42 20.88 11.19
N ILE A 76 -13.72 20.57 10.09
CA ILE A 76 -13.77 19.24 9.48
C ILE A 76 -13.09 18.20 10.37
N CYS A 77 -11.94 18.54 10.96
CA CYS A 77 -11.21 17.63 11.85
C CYS A 77 -12.04 17.26 13.08
N ASN A 78 -12.76 18.24 13.66
CA ASN A 78 -13.60 18.04 14.82
C ASN A 78 -14.83 17.15 14.54
N ALA A 79 -15.25 17.04 13.29
CA ALA A 79 -16.37 16.19 12.90
C ALA A 79 -16.00 14.69 12.91
N PHE A 80 -14.71 14.33 12.80
CA PHE A 80 -14.26 12.95 12.70
C PHE A 80 -13.49 12.48 13.94
N ARG A 81 -13.61 11.19 14.25
CA ARG A 81 -12.66 10.52 15.15
C ARG A 81 -11.41 10.17 14.37
N THR A 82 -10.25 10.60 14.86
CA THR A 82 -8.96 10.35 14.20
C THR A 82 -8.27 9.17 14.84
N PHE A 83 -7.65 8.33 14.01
CA PHE A 83 -6.66 7.35 14.41
C PHE A 83 -5.50 7.41 13.39
N ALA A 84 -4.31 7.03 13.83
CA ALA A 84 -3.12 7.01 12.97
C ALA A 84 -2.75 5.57 12.62
N ILE A 85 -2.36 5.36 11.36
CA ILE A 85 -1.75 4.11 10.87
C ILE A 85 -0.28 4.42 10.61
N SER A 86 0.60 4.09 11.57
CA SER A 86 2.00 4.51 11.53
C SER A 86 2.89 3.60 10.69
N GLU A 87 2.72 2.28 10.79
CA GLU A 87 3.54 1.31 10.06
C GLU A 87 2.77 0.00 9.87
N ALA A 88 2.88 -0.60 8.69
CA ALA A 88 2.34 -1.92 8.41
C ALA A 88 3.42 -2.99 8.65
N ASP A 89 3.03 -4.14 9.22
CA ASP A 89 3.94 -5.26 9.36
C ASP A 89 4.19 -5.94 8.01
N THR A 90 5.31 -5.56 7.38
CA THR A 90 5.74 -6.08 6.09
C THR A 90 6.02 -7.58 6.12
N TYR A 91 6.52 -8.13 7.23
CA TYR A 91 6.76 -9.56 7.35
C TYR A 91 5.44 -10.32 7.28
N ALA A 92 4.45 -9.90 8.09
CA ALA A 92 3.14 -10.55 8.12
C ALA A 92 2.47 -10.54 6.73
N VAL A 93 2.51 -9.41 6.03
CA VAL A 93 1.94 -9.29 4.68
C VAL A 93 2.59 -10.27 3.70
N ILE A 94 3.93 -10.33 3.68
CA ILE A 94 4.67 -11.22 2.78
C ILE A 94 4.40 -12.69 3.14
N TYR A 95 4.53 -13.04 4.42
CA TYR A 95 4.35 -14.40 4.92
C TYR A 95 2.96 -14.95 4.61
N VAL A 96 1.89 -14.22 4.98
CA VAL A 96 0.51 -14.66 4.73
C VAL A 96 0.25 -14.78 3.24
N SER A 97 0.77 -13.85 2.43
CA SER A 97 0.63 -13.92 0.98
C SER A 97 1.29 -15.16 0.39
N LEU A 98 2.53 -15.47 0.78
CA LEU A 98 3.24 -16.66 0.31
C LEU A 98 2.51 -17.95 0.71
N VAL A 99 2.04 -18.06 1.95
CA VAL A 99 1.23 -19.20 2.39
C VAL A 99 -0.07 -19.30 1.58
N SER A 100 -0.74 -18.17 1.30
CA SER A 100 -1.95 -18.14 0.47
C SER A 100 -1.72 -18.55 -1.00
N PHE A 101 -0.47 -18.50 -1.48
CA PHE A 101 -0.09 -18.97 -2.81
C PHE A 101 0.21 -20.48 -2.85
N GLY A 102 0.10 -21.17 -1.70
CA GLY A 102 0.31 -22.61 -1.59
C GLY A 102 1.77 -23.01 -1.33
N PHE A 103 2.63 -22.08 -0.92
CA PHE A 103 3.98 -22.42 -0.49
C PHE A 103 3.97 -23.03 0.93
N ARG A 104 4.96 -23.89 1.22
CA ARG A 104 5.08 -24.51 2.55
C ARG A 104 5.36 -23.44 3.60
N VAL A 105 4.77 -23.60 4.78
CA VAL A 105 4.84 -22.63 5.88
C VAL A 105 6.29 -22.29 6.28
N GLN A 106 7.15 -23.30 6.39
CA GLN A 106 8.55 -23.10 6.80
C GLN A 106 9.34 -22.29 5.75
N ASP A 107 9.15 -22.61 4.47
CA ASP A 107 9.82 -21.93 3.36
C ASP A 107 9.31 -20.49 3.22
N ALA A 108 8.01 -20.28 3.39
CA ALA A 108 7.38 -18.96 3.38
C ALA A 108 7.89 -18.06 4.51
N ALA A 109 8.03 -18.58 5.74
CA ALA A 109 8.55 -17.83 6.88
C ALA A 109 10.01 -17.39 6.66
N SER A 110 10.87 -18.31 6.19
CA SER A 110 12.27 -17.99 5.86
C SER A 110 12.36 -16.93 4.76
N THR A 111 11.59 -17.12 3.69
CA THR A 111 11.57 -16.21 2.53
C THR A 111 11.04 -14.82 2.90
N ALA A 112 9.99 -14.73 3.72
CA ALA A 112 9.43 -13.45 4.15
C ALA A 112 10.45 -12.61 4.93
N ASN A 113 11.20 -13.26 5.84
CA ASN A 113 12.30 -12.60 6.54
C ASN A 113 13.39 -12.09 5.59
N LYS A 114 13.79 -12.91 4.60
CA LYS A 114 14.78 -12.50 3.60
C LYS A 114 14.32 -11.30 2.77
N ILE A 115 13.07 -11.28 2.32
CA ILE A 115 12.52 -10.16 1.54
C ILE A 115 12.45 -8.88 2.39
N LYS A 116 12.01 -8.99 3.66
CA LYS A 116 12.00 -7.85 4.59
C LYS A 116 13.42 -7.30 4.80
N MET A 117 14.39 -8.18 5.05
CA MET A 117 15.79 -7.80 5.23
C MET A 117 16.38 -7.17 3.96
N LEU A 118 16.06 -7.69 2.77
CA LEU A 118 16.50 -7.13 1.49
C LEU A 118 16.06 -5.67 1.36
N TYR A 119 14.77 -5.37 1.56
CA TYR A 119 14.27 -4.00 1.44
C TYR A 119 14.82 -3.07 2.52
N MET A 120 14.96 -3.58 3.75
CA MET A 120 15.64 -2.85 4.82
C MET A 120 17.09 -2.49 4.41
N PHE A 121 17.86 -3.43 3.86
CA PHE A 121 19.22 -3.15 3.39
C PHE A 121 19.26 -2.22 2.18
N CYS A 122 18.31 -2.35 1.25
CA CYS A 122 18.20 -1.45 0.10
C CYS A 122 17.99 0.00 0.56
N GLU A 123 17.13 0.23 1.55
CA GLU A 123 16.89 1.57 2.09
C GLU A 123 18.13 2.18 2.77
N HIS A 124 18.98 1.35 3.37
CA HIS A 124 20.19 1.79 4.08
C HIS A 124 21.42 1.92 3.20
N ARG A 125 21.58 1.06 2.18
CA ARG A 125 22.81 0.97 1.38
C ARG A 125 22.72 1.62 0.01
N LEU A 126 21.53 1.72 -0.58
CA LEU A 126 21.39 2.35 -1.90
C LEU A 126 21.41 3.88 -1.77
N SER A 127 21.68 4.54 -2.89
CA SER A 127 21.63 5.99 -2.96
C SER A 127 20.22 6.54 -2.66
N LYS A 128 20.13 7.75 -2.09
CA LYS A 128 18.85 8.39 -1.75
C LYS A 128 18.23 9.03 -2.99
N GLN A 129 17.49 8.23 -3.76
CA GLN A 129 16.72 8.70 -4.91
C GLN A 129 15.26 8.99 -4.53
N ALA A 130 14.69 10.08 -5.05
CA ALA A 130 13.30 10.47 -4.76
C ALA A 130 12.26 9.44 -5.26
N HIS A 131 12.58 8.71 -6.33
CA HIS A 131 11.70 7.72 -6.94
C HIS A 131 11.84 6.32 -6.32
N TYR A 132 12.77 6.11 -5.38
CA TYR A 132 12.91 4.83 -4.69
C TYR A 132 11.78 4.66 -3.67
N HIS A 133 11.00 3.59 -3.82
CA HIS A 133 9.85 3.31 -2.96
C HIS A 133 9.88 1.85 -2.47
N PHE A 134 10.76 1.54 -1.53
CA PHE A 134 10.83 0.21 -0.89
C PHE A 134 9.76 -0.03 0.19
N ARG A 135 8.53 0.45 -0.06
CA ARG A 135 7.41 0.41 0.89
C ARG A 135 6.37 -0.64 0.50
N LEU A 136 5.26 -0.69 1.23
CA LEU A 136 4.19 -1.67 1.06
C LEU A 136 3.67 -1.78 -0.38
N LYS A 137 3.54 -0.67 -1.12
CA LYS A 137 3.10 -0.69 -2.53
C LYS A 137 4.04 -1.51 -3.43
N ASN A 138 5.36 -1.36 -3.26
CA ASN A 138 6.33 -2.15 -4.01
C ASN A 138 6.28 -3.62 -3.59
N ILE A 139 6.13 -3.89 -2.29
CA ILE A 139 5.94 -5.25 -1.77
C ILE A 139 4.69 -5.89 -2.39
N SER A 140 3.55 -5.19 -2.46
CA SER A 140 2.33 -5.67 -3.11
C SER A 140 2.54 -5.98 -4.60
N ASN A 141 3.27 -5.14 -5.32
CA ASN A 141 3.61 -5.37 -6.74
C ASN A 141 4.46 -6.64 -6.90
N VAL A 142 5.47 -6.84 -6.04
CA VAL A 142 6.28 -8.06 -6.03
C VAL A 142 5.44 -9.28 -5.71
N LEU A 143 4.55 -9.22 -4.73
CA LEU A 143 3.66 -10.35 -4.38
C LEU A 143 2.70 -10.69 -5.52
N HIS A 144 2.17 -9.70 -6.23
CA HIS A 144 1.32 -9.93 -7.39
C HIS A 144 2.09 -10.61 -8.55
N ALA A 145 3.30 -10.14 -8.82
CA ALA A 145 4.17 -10.74 -9.82
C ALA A 145 4.60 -12.17 -9.42
N LEU A 146 4.87 -12.41 -8.14
CA LEU A 146 5.15 -13.74 -7.59
C LEU A 146 4.02 -14.72 -7.80
N ARG A 147 2.79 -14.30 -7.46
CA ARG A 147 1.58 -15.11 -7.70
C ARG A 147 1.44 -15.45 -9.17
N SER A 148 1.63 -14.46 -10.05
CA SER A 148 1.51 -14.64 -11.50
C SER A 148 2.54 -15.64 -12.04
N LEU A 149 3.80 -15.53 -11.60
CA LEU A 149 4.85 -16.45 -12.03
C LEU A 149 4.63 -17.88 -11.50
N ARG A 150 4.14 -18.00 -10.25
CA ARG A 150 3.80 -19.30 -9.64
C ARG A 150 2.67 -20.01 -10.36
N LEU A 151 1.63 -19.28 -10.80
CA LEU A 151 0.53 -19.86 -11.57
C LEU A 151 1.01 -20.36 -12.93
N LYS A 152 1.87 -19.59 -13.61
CA LYS A 152 2.49 -19.99 -14.89
C LYS A 152 3.33 -21.25 -14.74
N SER A 153 4.22 -21.31 -13.74
CA SER A 153 5.07 -22.50 -13.52
C SER A 153 4.24 -23.75 -13.19
N SER A 154 3.17 -23.60 -12.41
CA SER A 154 2.23 -24.69 -12.12
C SER A 154 1.56 -25.23 -13.40
N SER A 155 1.15 -24.34 -14.30
CA SER A 155 0.50 -24.74 -15.56
C SER A 155 1.45 -25.42 -16.54
N SER A 156 2.75 -25.10 -16.48
CA SER A 156 3.79 -25.69 -17.32
C SER A 156 4.35 -26.99 -16.76
N GLY A 157 3.92 -27.44 -15.58
CA GLY A 157 4.45 -28.62 -14.91
C GLY A 157 5.86 -28.44 -14.30
N GLU A 158 6.40 -27.22 -14.34
CA GLU A 158 7.69 -26.90 -13.74
C GLU A 158 7.51 -26.59 -12.24
N ASN A 159 7.97 -27.51 -11.39
CA ASN A 159 8.08 -27.26 -9.95
C ASN A 159 9.32 -26.40 -9.67
N ALA A 160 9.26 -25.12 -10.05
CA ALA A 160 10.30 -24.16 -9.72
C ALA A 160 10.32 -23.93 -8.19
N ASP A 161 11.52 -23.98 -7.59
CA ASP A 161 11.72 -23.69 -6.18
C ASP A 161 11.25 -22.27 -5.81
N LEU A 162 10.69 -22.11 -4.61
CA LEU A 162 10.17 -20.83 -4.12
C LEU A 162 11.23 -19.73 -4.22
N ASN A 163 12.45 -20.02 -3.79
CA ASN A 163 13.52 -19.03 -3.78
C ASN A 163 13.89 -18.60 -5.21
N THR A 164 13.88 -19.53 -6.18
CA THR A 164 14.14 -19.22 -7.60
C THR A 164 13.08 -18.28 -8.15
N ILE A 165 11.80 -18.56 -7.88
CA ILE A 165 10.68 -17.69 -8.29
C ILE A 165 10.84 -16.31 -7.65
N VAL A 166 11.14 -16.25 -6.35
CA VAL A 166 11.33 -15.02 -5.58
C VAL A 166 12.47 -14.17 -6.13
N VAL A 167 13.66 -14.74 -6.30
CA VAL A 167 14.82 -14.04 -6.86
C VAL A 167 14.52 -13.51 -8.26
N THR A 168 13.85 -14.30 -9.09
CA THR A 168 13.46 -13.90 -10.45
C THR A 168 12.55 -12.67 -10.43
N VAL A 169 11.50 -12.68 -9.61
CA VAL A 169 10.56 -11.55 -9.52
C VAL A 169 11.22 -10.33 -8.88
N LEU A 170 11.99 -10.51 -7.81
CA LEU A 170 12.68 -9.40 -7.14
C LEU A 170 13.61 -8.66 -8.11
N ARG A 171 14.32 -9.40 -8.98
CA ARG A 171 15.13 -8.81 -10.06
C ARG A 171 14.27 -8.08 -11.07
N GLN A 172 13.23 -8.72 -11.60
CA GLN A 172 12.37 -8.14 -12.64
C GLN A 172 11.70 -6.84 -12.19
N VAL A 173 11.22 -6.77 -10.95
CA VAL A 173 10.48 -5.61 -10.44
C VAL A 173 11.41 -4.48 -10.04
N ASN A 174 12.55 -4.78 -9.39
CA ASN A 174 13.38 -3.73 -8.80
C ASN A 174 14.45 -3.20 -9.75
N ILE A 175 15.05 -4.01 -10.65
CA ILE A 175 16.14 -3.56 -11.52
C ILE A 175 15.72 -2.38 -12.40
N LEU A 176 14.49 -2.38 -12.93
CA LEU A 176 13.99 -1.30 -13.78
C LEU A 176 13.80 0.03 -13.05
N GLN A 177 13.75 0.01 -11.72
CA GLN A 177 13.60 1.20 -10.89
C GLN A 177 14.94 1.73 -10.39
N LEU A 178 16.02 0.96 -10.49
CA LEU A 178 17.32 1.29 -9.91
C LEU A 178 18.20 2.03 -10.93
N VAL A 179 18.96 2.99 -10.41
CA VAL A 179 20.03 3.66 -11.16
C VAL A 179 21.20 2.66 -11.37
N PRO A 180 21.91 2.69 -12.52
CA PRO A 180 22.91 1.66 -12.86
C PRO A 180 23.95 1.35 -11.78
N GLU A 181 24.42 2.35 -11.04
CA GLU A 181 25.41 2.16 -9.97
C GLU A 181 24.84 1.30 -8.82
N ASP A 182 23.58 1.54 -8.46
CA ASP A 182 22.85 0.87 -7.39
C ASP A 182 22.43 -0.57 -7.76
N VAL A 183 22.33 -0.89 -9.06
CA VAL A 183 22.00 -2.26 -9.52
C VAL A 183 23.03 -3.26 -9.03
N SER A 184 24.32 -2.90 -9.08
CA SER A 184 25.40 -3.78 -8.62
C SER A 184 25.29 -4.10 -7.12
N ILE A 185 24.95 -3.09 -6.31
CA ILE A 185 24.76 -3.20 -4.86
C ILE A 185 23.53 -4.08 -4.57
N PHE A 186 22.42 -3.84 -5.26
CA PHE A 186 21.21 -4.66 -5.13
C PHE A 186 21.46 -6.13 -5.45
N MET A 187 22.17 -6.42 -6.55
CA MET A 187 22.49 -7.79 -6.94
C MET A 187 23.40 -8.48 -5.92
N SER A 188 24.35 -7.75 -5.32
CA SER A 188 25.18 -8.25 -4.22
C SER A 188 24.34 -8.60 -2.98
N LEU A 189 23.42 -7.71 -2.58
CA LEU A 189 22.52 -7.95 -1.45
C LEU A 189 21.61 -9.17 -1.71
N LEU A 190 21.13 -9.31 -2.94
CA LEU A 190 20.29 -10.44 -3.32
C LEU A 190 21.05 -11.76 -3.28
N ALA A 191 22.31 -11.77 -3.72
CA ALA A 191 23.17 -12.95 -3.67
C ALA A 191 23.53 -13.35 -2.22
N GLU A 192 23.72 -12.37 -1.32
CA GLU A 192 23.96 -12.59 0.10
C GLU A 192 22.77 -13.27 0.79
N LEU A 193 21.54 -12.84 0.48
CA LEU A 193 20.30 -13.37 1.09
C LEU A 193 19.81 -14.68 0.45
N PHE A 194 20.14 -14.89 -0.84
CA PHE A 194 19.75 -16.07 -1.63
C PHE A 194 20.98 -16.70 -2.30
N PRO A 195 21.86 -17.36 -1.52
CA PRO A 195 23.08 -17.96 -2.06
C PRO A 195 22.75 -19.05 -3.10
N GLY A 196 23.54 -19.11 -4.18
CA GLY A 196 23.41 -20.13 -5.23
C GLY A 196 22.38 -19.84 -6.34
N LEU A 197 21.59 -18.76 -6.22
CA LEU A 197 20.55 -18.40 -7.19
C LEU A 197 20.90 -17.18 -8.06
N SER A 198 22.04 -16.54 -7.83
CA SER A 198 22.47 -15.30 -8.50
C SER A 198 22.95 -15.50 -9.94
N ASN A 199 23.36 -16.72 -10.34
CA ASN A 199 24.13 -16.95 -11.57
C ASN A 199 23.30 -17.52 -12.75
N GLY A 200 21.97 -17.64 -12.60
CA GLY A 200 21.16 -18.51 -13.45
C GLY A 200 20.56 -17.94 -14.75
N ILE A 201 20.95 -16.75 -15.24
CA ILE A 201 20.36 -16.21 -16.50
C ILE A 201 21.42 -15.47 -17.35
N GLY A 202 22.58 -16.09 -17.55
CA GLY A 202 23.64 -15.60 -18.45
C GLY A 202 24.28 -16.67 -19.36
N SER A 203 23.85 -17.93 -19.30
CA SER A 203 24.49 -19.06 -20.01
C SER A 203 23.52 -19.76 -20.98
N ARG A 204 22.69 -19.01 -21.72
CA ARG A 204 21.83 -19.56 -22.78
C ARG A 204 21.80 -18.70 -24.05
N ALA A 205 22.88 -17.95 -24.29
CA ALA A 205 23.10 -17.20 -25.53
C ALA A 205 24.53 -17.43 -26.03
N SER A 206 24.86 -18.69 -26.26
CA SER A 206 26.02 -19.14 -27.04
C SER A 206 25.86 -20.64 -27.23
N ASP A 207 25.02 -21.02 -28.18
CA ASP A 207 25.10 -22.22 -29.03
C ASP A 207 24.13 -22.02 -30.20
#